data_AF-A0A2R7KZ90-F1
#
_entry.id   AF-A0A2R7KZ90-F1
#
_cell.length_a   1.000
_cell.length_b   1.000
_cell.length_c   1.000
_cell.angle_alpha   90.00
_cell.angle_beta   90.00
_cell.angle_gamma   90.00
#
_symmetry.space_group_name_H-M   'P 1'
#
loop_
_entity.id
_entity.type
_entity.pdbx_description
1 polymer ?
#
loop_
_entity_poly.entity_id
_entity_poly.type
_entity_poly.pdbx_seq_one_letter_code
_entity_poly.pdbx_strand_id
1 'polypeptide(L)'
;NLCYIGGGGEIAYWLELKSFFDAVNITFPILLVRNSVLLNTEKQAKKADKLGLNWKDLFTKRANLINEITHKLSSFPIDLTPQKEALEKQFEYLYELAAQTDKSFTGAVKAQEVKQKKGLDNLEKRLLKAQKRKLENELQRVVDLQGELFPNQSLQERQTNFSEFYLEKGEQLIPLLIQNLKPLENIFNIITI
;
A
#
# COMPACT_ATOMS: atom_id res chain seq x y z
N ASN A 1 -3.90 -23.70 29.38
CA ASN A 1 -3.22 -23.01 28.26
C ASN A 1 -3.23 -21.53 28.58
N LEU A 2 -2.08 -20.91 28.89
CA LEU A 2 -2.04 -19.52 29.36
C LEU A 2 -2.25 -18.51 28.21
N CYS A 3 -1.63 -18.79 27.07
CA CYS A 3 -1.67 -17.94 25.89
C CYS A 3 -1.66 -18.81 24.62
N TYR A 4 -2.50 -18.44 23.65
CA TYR A 4 -2.45 -18.95 22.29
C TYR A 4 -1.75 -17.94 21.40
N ILE A 5 -0.74 -18.39 20.66
CA ILE A 5 0.05 -17.58 19.75
C ILE A 5 -0.30 -18.00 18.32
N GLY A 6 -0.83 -17.06 17.52
CA GLY A 6 -1.29 -17.37 16.16
C GLY A 6 -1.19 -16.18 15.21
N GLY A 7 -1.38 -16.43 13.92
CA GLY A 7 -1.53 -15.38 12.91
C GLY A 7 -2.92 -14.71 12.99
N GLY A 8 -3.09 -13.56 12.34
CA GLY A 8 -4.34 -12.80 12.42
C GLY A 8 -5.62 -13.57 12.05
N GLY A 9 -5.54 -14.51 11.09
CA GLY A 9 -6.67 -15.36 10.73
C GLY A 9 -7.03 -16.38 11.82
N GLU A 10 -6.03 -16.97 12.46
CA GLU A 10 -6.24 -17.89 13.59
C GLU A 10 -6.82 -17.14 14.79
N ILE A 11 -6.30 -15.94 15.08
CA ILE A 11 -6.79 -15.11 16.19
C ILE A 11 -8.27 -14.71 15.98
N ALA A 12 -8.65 -14.36 14.75
CA ALA A 12 -10.05 -14.08 14.41
C ALA A 12 -10.95 -15.31 14.68
N TYR A 13 -10.54 -16.49 14.24
CA TYR A 13 -11.26 -17.73 14.49
C TYR A 13 -11.36 -18.05 16.00
N TRP A 14 -10.29 -17.85 16.76
CA TRP A 14 -10.32 -18.04 18.22
C TRP A 14 -11.33 -17.13 18.91
N LEU A 15 -11.46 -15.87 18.47
CA LEU A 15 -12.44 -14.93 19.03
C LEU A 15 -13.89 -15.40 18.82
N GLU A 16 -14.18 -16.10 17.73
CA GLU A 16 -15.51 -16.67 17.46
C GLU A 16 -15.88 -17.77 18.48
N LEU A 17 -14.90 -18.45 19.08
CA LEU A 17 -15.10 -19.53 20.03
C LEU A 17 -15.39 -19.06 21.47
N LYS A 18 -15.38 -17.74 21.73
CA LYS A 18 -15.50 -17.21 23.10
C LYS A 18 -16.74 -17.72 23.84
N SER A 19 -17.90 -17.71 23.19
CA SER A 19 -19.16 -18.18 23.79
C SER A 19 -19.16 -19.68 24.10
N PHE A 20 -18.46 -20.48 23.29
CA PHE A 20 -18.30 -21.90 23.54
C PHE A 20 -17.51 -22.16 24.82
N PHE A 21 -16.39 -21.45 25.02
CA PHE A 21 -15.59 -21.53 26.25
C PHE A 21 -16.38 -21.16 27.49
N ASP A 22 -17.21 -20.11 27.38
CA ASP A 22 -18.10 -19.69 28.47
C ASP A 22 -19.15 -20.79 28.77
N ALA A 23 -19.71 -21.45 27.74
CA ALA A 23 -20.70 -22.51 27.90
C ALA A 23 -20.13 -23.79 28.56
N VAL A 24 -18.86 -24.12 28.30
CA VAL A 24 -18.18 -25.28 28.92
C VAL A 24 -17.44 -24.91 30.22
N ASN A 25 -17.56 -23.66 30.68
CA ASN A 25 -16.93 -23.14 31.89
C ASN A 25 -15.39 -23.34 31.91
N ILE A 26 -14.74 -23.11 30.77
CA ILE A 26 -13.28 -23.16 30.63
C ILE A 26 -12.76 -21.74 30.38
N THR A 27 -11.67 -21.37 31.05
CA THR A 27 -11.03 -20.07 30.85
C THR A 27 -10.56 -19.92 29.40
N PHE A 28 -11.06 -18.87 28.74
CA PHE A 28 -10.60 -18.48 27.42
C PHE A 28 -9.14 -17.99 27.49
N PRO A 29 -8.23 -18.52 26.66
CA PRO A 29 -6.80 -18.18 26.74
C PRO A 29 -6.54 -16.74 26.30
N ILE A 30 -5.41 -16.18 26.75
CA ILE A 30 -4.89 -14.93 26.18
C ILE A 30 -4.57 -15.18 24.71
N LEU A 31 -4.93 -14.26 23.82
CA LEU A 31 -4.60 -14.35 22.41
C LEU A 31 -3.45 -13.38 22.11
N LEU A 32 -2.37 -13.91 21.52
CA LEU A 32 -1.22 -13.12 21.10
C LEU A 32 -0.97 -13.33 19.60
N VAL A 33 -0.84 -12.22 18.87
CA VAL A 33 -0.45 -12.29 17.46
C VAL A 33 1.03 -12.61 17.42
N ARG A 34 1.42 -13.66 16.67
CA ARG A 34 2.84 -13.99 16.46
C ARG A 34 3.56 -12.83 15.79
N ASN A 35 4.88 -12.71 16.00
CA ASN A 35 5.67 -11.74 15.26
C ASN A 35 5.54 -11.98 13.75
N SER A 36 5.50 -10.87 13.01
CA SER A 36 5.61 -10.87 11.56
C SER A 36 6.96 -10.31 11.14
N VAL A 37 7.55 -10.91 10.12
CA VAL A 37 8.89 -10.55 9.66
C VAL A 37 9.00 -10.63 8.14
N LEU A 38 9.75 -9.69 7.56
CA LEU A 38 10.25 -9.72 6.20
C LEU A 38 11.78 -9.84 6.29
N LEU A 39 12.32 -10.85 5.62
CA LEU A 39 13.75 -11.02 5.47
C LEU A 39 14.18 -10.49 4.11
N ASN A 40 15.20 -9.66 4.10
CA ASN A 40 15.75 -9.09 2.88
C ASN A 40 17.26 -9.30 2.86
N THR A 41 17.83 -9.49 1.67
CA THR A 41 19.29 -9.51 1.54
C THR A 41 19.87 -8.10 1.63
N GLU A 42 21.17 -7.98 1.93
CA GLU A 42 21.89 -6.71 1.77
C GLU A 42 21.75 -6.11 0.36
N LYS A 43 21.74 -6.98 -0.66
CA LYS A 43 21.59 -6.57 -2.06
C LYS A 43 20.22 -5.95 -2.30
N GLN A 44 19.17 -6.53 -1.73
CA GLN A 44 17.81 -6.00 -1.81
C GLN A 44 17.66 -4.68 -1.07
N ALA A 45 18.23 -4.54 0.13
CA ALA A 45 18.27 -3.27 0.86
C ALA A 45 18.93 -2.17 0.02
N LYS A 46 20.14 -2.44 -0.49
CA LYS A 46 20.86 -1.49 -1.37
C LYS A 46 20.07 -1.16 -2.65
N LYS A 47 19.30 -2.11 -3.19
CA LYS A 47 18.42 -1.88 -4.34
C LYS A 47 17.26 -0.96 -3.97
N ALA A 48 16.63 -1.16 -2.80
CA ALA A 48 15.58 -0.29 -2.29
C ALA A 48 16.08 1.15 -2.10
N ASP A 49 17.25 1.32 -1.46
CA ASP A 49 17.87 2.62 -1.22
C ASP A 49 18.21 3.35 -2.53
N LYS A 50 18.79 2.65 -3.51
CA LYS A 50 19.10 3.22 -4.83
C LYS A 50 17.86 3.64 -5.62
N LEU A 51 16.73 2.97 -5.38
CA LEU A 51 15.44 3.33 -5.97
C LEU A 51 14.72 4.42 -5.14
N GLY A 52 15.32 4.87 -4.03
CA GLY A 52 14.76 5.87 -3.14
C GLY A 52 13.46 5.41 -2.47
N LEU A 53 13.29 4.10 -2.25
CA LEU A 53 12.08 3.53 -1.67
C LEU A 53 12.17 3.54 -0.14
N ASN A 54 11.07 3.90 0.52
CA ASN A 54 10.91 3.54 1.92
C ASN A 54 10.36 2.12 2.00
N TRP A 55 10.73 1.39 3.05
CA TRP A 55 10.20 0.04 3.26
C TRP A 55 8.68 -0.01 3.28
N LYS A 56 8.02 0.99 3.89
CA LYS A 56 6.56 1.11 3.93
C LYS A 56 5.92 1.10 2.53
N ASP A 57 6.59 1.70 1.54
CA ASP A 57 6.08 1.78 0.17
C ASP A 57 5.98 0.38 -0.44
N LEU A 58 6.96 -0.48 -0.17
CA LEU A 58 7.03 -1.85 -0.69
C LEU A 58 5.90 -2.76 -0.17
N PHE A 59 5.31 -2.46 0.99
CA PHE A 59 4.14 -3.17 1.52
C PHE A 59 2.81 -2.75 0.86
N THR A 60 2.80 -1.67 0.09
CA THR A 60 1.59 -1.21 -0.58
C THR A 60 1.25 -2.07 -1.80
N LYS A 61 -0.01 -2.07 -2.22
CA LYS A 61 -0.42 -2.74 -3.45
C LYS A 61 0.39 -2.22 -4.63
N ARG A 62 0.83 -3.11 -5.52
CA ARG A 62 1.64 -2.78 -6.70
C ARG A 62 1.15 -1.56 -7.48
N ALA A 63 -0.15 -1.46 -7.73
CA ALA A 63 -0.73 -0.33 -8.46
C ALA A 63 -0.51 1.02 -7.74
N ASN A 64 -0.61 1.02 -6.41
CA ASN A 64 -0.36 2.21 -5.59
C ASN A 64 1.13 2.53 -5.57
N LEU A 65 1.99 1.53 -5.35
CA LEU A 65 3.45 1.71 -5.39
C LEU A 65 3.90 2.34 -6.72
N ILE A 66 3.41 1.81 -7.85
CA ILE A 66 3.74 2.35 -9.18
C ILE A 66 3.27 3.80 -9.30
N ASN A 67 2.06 4.13 -8.83
CA ASN A 67 1.57 5.51 -8.86
C ASN A 67 2.48 6.43 -8.03
N GLU A 68 2.69 6.12 -6.76
CA GLU A 68 3.50 6.91 -5.82
C GLU A 68 4.91 7.17 -6.38
N ILE A 69 5.57 6.12 -6.88
CA ILE A 69 6.91 6.27 -7.46
C ILE A 69 6.88 7.06 -8.77
N THR A 70 5.83 6.93 -9.58
CA THR A 70 5.67 7.78 -10.78
C THR A 70 5.56 9.24 -10.38
N HIS A 71 4.78 9.58 -9.35
CA HIS A 71 4.68 10.95 -8.86
C HIS A 71 6.01 11.46 -8.31
N LYS A 72 6.73 10.64 -7.54
CA LYS A 72 8.02 10.98 -6.93
C LYS A 72 9.14 11.23 -7.94
N LEU A 73 9.18 10.43 -9.02
CA LEU A 73 10.21 10.52 -10.05
C LEU A 73 9.88 11.52 -11.17
N SER A 74 8.63 11.95 -11.28
CA SER A 74 8.23 12.93 -12.29
C SER A 74 8.82 14.30 -11.96
N SER A 75 9.40 14.97 -12.96
CA SER A 75 10.02 16.29 -12.81
C SER A 75 9.01 17.44 -12.61
N PHE A 76 7.72 17.13 -12.63
CA PHE A 76 6.62 18.07 -12.48
C PHE A 76 5.44 17.35 -11.79
N PRO A 77 4.55 18.09 -11.11
CA PRO A 77 3.40 17.50 -10.46
C PRO A 77 2.40 16.95 -11.50
N ILE A 78 2.01 15.69 -11.34
CA ILE A 78 0.90 15.08 -12.10
C ILE A 78 -0.40 15.32 -11.31
N ASP A 79 -0.78 16.58 -11.20
CA ASP A 79 -1.97 17.00 -10.47
C ASP A 79 -2.59 18.20 -11.18
N LEU A 80 -3.84 18.03 -11.65
CA LEU A 80 -4.61 19.10 -12.29
C LEU A 80 -5.66 19.70 -11.35
N THR A 81 -5.59 19.42 -10.04
CA THR A 81 -6.47 20.03 -9.02
C THR A 81 -6.47 21.56 -9.10
N PRO A 82 -5.34 22.27 -9.23
CA PRO A 82 -5.36 23.74 -9.35
C PRO A 82 -6.14 24.24 -10.57
N GLN A 83 -6.10 23.50 -11.68
CA GLN A 83 -6.86 23.83 -12.90
C GLN A 83 -8.35 23.53 -12.71
N LYS A 84 -8.71 22.49 -11.95
CA LYS A 84 -10.10 22.20 -11.59
C LYS A 84 -10.68 23.29 -10.69
N GLU A 85 -9.93 23.76 -9.71
CA GLU A 85 -10.34 24.86 -8.83
C GLU A 85 -10.49 26.18 -9.61
N ALA A 86 -9.57 26.48 -10.53
CA ALA A 86 -9.69 27.65 -11.40
C ALA A 86 -10.93 27.55 -12.31
N LEU A 87 -11.24 26.35 -12.82
CA LEU A 87 -12.44 26.09 -13.62
C LEU A 87 -13.72 26.30 -12.78
N GLU A 88 -13.75 25.82 -11.55
CA GLU A 88 -14.88 26.03 -10.62
C GLU A 88 -15.20 27.51 -10.43
N LYS A 89 -14.19 28.32 -10.14
CA LYS A 89 -14.34 29.77 -9.99
C LYS A 89 -14.85 30.46 -11.26
N GLN A 90 -14.45 29.99 -12.44
CA GLN A 90 -15.00 30.51 -13.71
C GLN A 90 -16.49 30.19 -13.87
N PHE A 91 -16.91 29.01 -13.41
CA PHE A 91 -18.31 28.59 -13.48
C PHE A 91 -19.20 29.26 -12.45
N GLU A 92 -18.68 29.70 -11.29
CA GLU A 92 -19.42 30.50 -10.31
C GLU A 92 -20.06 31.74 -10.96
N TYR A 93 -19.28 32.50 -11.73
CA TYR A 93 -19.81 33.66 -12.47
C TYR A 93 -20.88 33.27 -13.51
N LEU A 94 -20.71 32.13 -14.18
CA LEU A 94 -21.72 31.62 -15.12
C LEU A 94 -23.01 31.20 -14.42
N TYR A 95 -22.91 30.69 -13.19
CA TYR A 95 -24.08 30.38 -12.36
C TYR A 95 -24.80 31.64 -11.90
N GLU A 96 -24.08 32.70 -11.53
CA GLU A 96 -24.67 34.00 -11.19
C GLU A 96 -25.46 34.59 -12.36
N LEU A 97 -24.90 34.57 -13.57
CA LEU A 97 -25.60 34.98 -14.78
C LEU A 97 -26.80 34.07 -15.08
N ALA A 98 -26.63 32.75 -14.90
CA ALA A 98 -27.69 31.80 -15.15
C ALA A 98 -28.87 31.94 -14.18
N ALA A 99 -28.62 32.37 -12.95
CA ALA A 99 -29.66 32.65 -11.96
C ALA A 99 -30.51 33.88 -12.31
N GLN A 100 -30.00 34.78 -13.15
CA GLN A 100 -30.72 35.96 -13.64
C GLN A 100 -31.60 35.66 -14.87
N THR A 101 -31.62 34.42 -15.37
CA THR A 101 -32.40 34.00 -16.54
C THR A 101 -33.19 32.71 -16.24
N ASP A 102 -33.71 32.03 -17.26
CA ASP A 102 -34.55 30.83 -17.11
C ASP A 102 -33.79 29.65 -16.46
N LYS A 103 -34.49 28.90 -15.60
CA LYS A 103 -33.95 27.74 -14.85
C LYS A 103 -33.32 26.68 -15.74
N SER A 104 -33.77 26.55 -16.99
CA SER A 104 -33.19 25.62 -17.97
C SER A 104 -31.73 25.94 -18.29
N PHE A 105 -31.32 27.21 -18.24
CA PHE A 105 -29.96 27.64 -18.53
C PHE A 105 -28.98 27.26 -17.41
N THR A 106 -29.41 27.27 -16.15
CA THR A 106 -28.61 26.76 -15.01
C THR A 106 -28.24 25.29 -15.19
N GLY A 107 -29.16 24.47 -15.69
CA GLY A 107 -28.90 23.07 -16.01
C GLY A 107 -27.86 22.90 -17.11
N ALA A 108 -27.90 23.74 -18.14
CA ALA A 108 -26.92 23.74 -19.22
C ALA A 108 -25.51 24.14 -18.73
N VAL A 109 -25.41 25.17 -17.89
CA VAL A 109 -24.13 25.60 -17.27
C VAL A 109 -23.54 24.47 -16.44
N LYS A 110 -24.33 23.82 -15.59
CA LYS A 110 -23.88 22.67 -14.78
C LYS A 110 -23.40 21.50 -15.62
N ALA A 111 -24.12 21.19 -16.70
CA ALA A 111 -23.70 20.12 -17.61
C ALA A 111 -22.33 20.42 -18.26
N GLN A 112 -22.05 21.69 -18.60
CA GLN A 112 -20.75 22.09 -19.14
C GLN A 112 -19.64 22.03 -18.09
N GLU A 113 -19.90 22.46 -16.86
CA GLU A 113 -18.94 22.38 -15.76
C GLU A 113 -18.48 20.93 -15.54
N VAL A 114 -19.44 20.02 -15.37
CA VAL A 114 -19.17 18.59 -15.16
C VAL A 114 -18.41 18.00 -16.33
N LYS A 115 -18.77 18.35 -17.57
CA LYS A 115 -18.08 17.87 -18.78
C LYS A 115 -16.63 18.33 -18.82
N GLN A 116 -16.36 19.59 -18.45
CA GLN A 116 -15.00 20.15 -18.47
C GLN A 116 -14.14 19.58 -17.33
N LYS A 117 -14.67 19.44 -16.11
CA LYS A 117 -13.97 18.75 -15.00
C LYS A 117 -13.59 17.32 -15.36
N LYS A 118 -14.53 16.56 -15.95
CA LYS A 118 -14.25 15.21 -16.46
C LYS A 118 -13.19 15.21 -17.57
N GLY A 119 -13.13 16.26 -18.38
CA GLY A 119 -12.06 16.49 -19.34
C GLY A 119 -10.68 16.57 -18.68
N LEU A 120 -10.56 17.38 -17.61
CA LEU A 120 -9.33 17.49 -16.82
C LEU A 120 -8.94 16.17 -16.15
N ASP A 121 -9.90 15.43 -15.56
CA ASP A 121 -9.63 14.11 -14.99
C ASP A 121 -9.05 13.12 -16.01
N ASN A 122 -9.60 13.14 -17.24
CA ASN A 122 -9.11 12.29 -18.32
C ASN A 122 -7.71 12.70 -18.78
N LEU A 123 -7.42 14.00 -18.84
CA LEU A 123 -6.09 14.51 -19.17
C LEU A 123 -5.05 14.12 -18.10
N GLU A 124 -5.40 14.25 -16.82
CA GLU A 124 -4.54 13.85 -15.70
C GLU A 124 -4.21 12.35 -15.76
N LYS A 125 -5.22 11.50 -15.99
CA LYS A 125 -5.01 10.05 -16.18
C LYS A 125 -4.12 9.73 -17.38
N ARG A 126 -4.28 10.45 -18.49
CA ARG A 126 -3.42 10.29 -19.68
C ARG A 126 -2.00 10.75 -19.41
N LEU A 127 -1.82 11.84 -18.66
CA LEU A 127 -0.52 12.34 -18.23
C LEU A 127 0.20 11.32 -17.34
N LEU A 128 -0.49 10.78 -16.32
CA LEU A 128 0.04 9.73 -15.46
C LEU A 128 0.46 8.50 -16.27
N LYS A 129 -0.38 8.05 -17.21
CA LYS A 129 -0.06 6.92 -18.09
C LYS A 129 1.16 7.20 -18.98
N ALA A 130 1.30 8.42 -19.49
CA ALA A 130 2.46 8.81 -20.29
C ALA A 130 3.75 8.82 -19.45
N GLN A 131 3.68 9.33 -18.21
CA GLN A 131 4.84 9.29 -17.30
C GLN A 131 5.22 7.86 -16.91
N LYS A 132 4.25 6.98 -16.64
CA LYS A 132 4.53 5.55 -16.40
C LYS A 132 5.29 4.88 -17.55
N ARG A 133 4.93 5.19 -18.80
CA ARG A 133 5.65 4.68 -19.98
C ARG A 133 7.06 5.26 -20.09
N LYS A 134 7.23 6.55 -19.78
CA LYS A 134 8.54 7.20 -19.79
C LYS A 134 9.48 6.59 -18.74
N LEU A 135 8.95 6.22 -17.58
CA LEU A 135 9.68 5.68 -16.43
C LEU A 135 9.60 4.15 -16.32
N GLU A 136 9.30 3.45 -17.43
CA GLU A 136 9.01 2.02 -17.42
C GLU A 136 10.16 1.20 -16.84
N ASN A 137 11.40 1.54 -17.17
CA ASN A 137 12.59 0.84 -16.68
C ASN A 137 12.76 0.97 -15.17
N GLU A 138 12.61 2.18 -14.63
CA GLU A 138 12.69 2.46 -13.20
C GLU A 138 11.56 1.77 -12.44
N LEU A 139 10.33 1.88 -12.95
CA LEU A 139 9.16 1.23 -12.37
C LEU A 139 9.27 -0.30 -12.41
N GLN A 140 9.82 -0.87 -13.47
CA GLN A 140 10.03 -2.31 -13.55
C GLN A 140 11.00 -2.79 -12.47
N ARG A 141 12.10 -2.06 -12.22
CA ARG A 141 13.05 -2.40 -11.13
C ARG A 141 12.40 -2.39 -9.75
N VAL A 142 11.46 -1.47 -9.52
CA VAL A 142 10.66 -1.40 -8.28
C VAL A 142 9.72 -2.60 -8.19
N VAL A 143 9.02 -2.94 -9.28
CA VAL A 143 8.12 -4.10 -9.33
C VAL A 143 8.87 -5.40 -9.12
N ASP A 144 10.05 -5.54 -9.70
CA ASP A 144 10.90 -6.72 -9.54
C ASP A 144 11.34 -6.87 -8.08
N LEU A 145 11.84 -5.79 -7.46
CA LEU A 145 12.21 -5.81 -6.05
C LEU A 145 11.01 -6.15 -5.15
N GLN A 146 9.83 -5.56 -5.43
CA GLN A 146 8.62 -5.91 -4.68
C GLN A 146 8.25 -7.39 -4.88
N GLY A 147 8.40 -7.93 -6.09
CA GLY A 147 8.13 -9.34 -6.37
C GLY A 147 9.10 -10.30 -5.67
N GLU A 148 10.37 -9.92 -5.54
CA GLU A 148 11.37 -10.67 -4.77
C GLU A 148 11.03 -10.71 -3.27
N LEU A 149 10.53 -9.59 -2.71
CA LEU A 149 10.19 -9.46 -1.29
C LEU A 149 8.78 -9.99 -0.94
N PHE A 150 7.84 -9.89 -1.88
CA PHE A 150 6.42 -10.25 -1.70
C PHE A 150 6.00 -11.21 -2.82
N PRO A 151 6.47 -12.47 -2.78
CA PRO A 151 6.15 -13.47 -3.79
C PRO A 151 4.64 -13.64 -3.91
N ASN A 152 4.16 -13.77 -5.16
CA ASN A 152 2.73 -13.85 -5.48
C ASN A 152 1.89 -12.68 -4.93
N GLN A 153 2.51 -11.51 -4.67
CA GLN A 153 1.87 -10.34 -4.04
C GLN A 153 1.30 -10.66 -2.63
N SER A 154 1.89 -11.65 -1.95
CA SER A 154 1.60 -12.03 -0.57
C SER A 154 2.80 -11.76 0.33
N LEU A 155 2.57 -11.78 1.64
CA LEU A 155 3.65 -11.73 2.64
C LEU A 155 4.62 -12.89 2.44
N GLN A 156 5.91 -12.58 2.47
CA GLN A 156 7.01 -13.54 2.33
C GLN A 156 6.88 -14.72 3.30
N GLU A 157 6.61 -14.44 4.58
CA GLU A 157 6.46 -15.44 5.64
C GLU A 157 5.34 -16.47 5.40
N ARG A 158 4.47 -16.26 4.40
CA ARG A 158 3.39 -17.20 4.04
C ARG A 158 3.68 -18.03 2.80
N GLN A 159 4.80 -17.78 2.12
CA GLN A 159 5.09 -18.33 0.80
C GLN A 159 6.50 -18.94 0.75
N THR A 160 7.49 -18.23 1.30
CA THR A 160 8.89 -18.60 1.25
C THR A 160 9.22 -19.60 2.35
N ASN A 161 10.02 -20.61 2.03
CA ASN A 161 10.52 -21.55 3.02
C ASN A 161 11.77 -21.00 3.72
N PHE A 162 11.91 -21.27 5.02
CA PHE A 162 13.07 -20.83 5.78
C PHE A 162 14.41 -21.34 5.21
N SER A 163 14.40 -22.48 4.52
CA SER A 163 15.59 -23.11 3.95
C SER A 163 16.31 -22.20 2.95
N GLU A 164 15.59 -21.35 2.22
CA GLU A 164 16.17 -20.39 1.28
C GLU A 164 17.10 -19.40 2.00
N PHE A 165 16.67 -18.89 3.16
CA PHE A 165 17.47 -18.00 3.99
C PHE A 165 18.56 -18.74 4.76
N TYR A 166 18.31 -20.00 5.11
CA TYR A 166 19.29 -20.85 5.79
C TYR A 166 20.46 -21.19 4.89
N LEU A 167 20.26 -21.32 3.57
CA LEU A 167 21.36 -21.50 2.62
C LEU A 167 22.32 -20.30 2.61
N GLU A 168 21.81 -19.08 2.83
CA GLU A 168 22.62 -17.86 2.85
C GLU A 168 23.25 -17.59 4.22
N LYS A 169 22.52 -17.82 5.33
CA LYS A 169 22.97 -17.49 6.69
C LYS A 169 23.41 -18.66 7.55
N GLY A 170 23.13 -19.89 7.13
CA GLY A 170 23.42 -21.10 7.89
C GLY A 170 22.91 -21.02 9.33
N GLU A 171 23.72 -21.55 10.25
CA GLU A 171 23.41 -21.65 11.67
C GLU A 171 23.16 -20.29 12.36
N GLN A 172 23.60 -19.18 11.75
CA GLN A 172 23.41 -17.84 12.31
C GLN A 172 22.01 -17.27 12.08
N LEU A 173 21.20 -17.88 11.21
CA LEU A 173 19.84 -17.39 10.92
C LEU A 173 18.96 -17.38 12.18
N ILE A 174 18.87 -18.51 12.88
CA ILE A 174 17.97 -18.63 14.04
C ILE A 174 18.41 -17.72 15.21
N PRO A 175 19.70 -17.67 15.61
CA PRO A 175 20.18 -16.70 16.60
C PRO A 175 19.84 -15.25 16.24
N LEU A 176 20.03 -14.85 14.98
CA LEU A 176 19.70 -13.50 14.51
C LEU A 176 18.20 -13.20 14.69
N LEU A 177 17.32 -14.14 14.31
CA LEU A 177 15.87 -13.97 14.47
C LEU A 177 15.47 -13.86 15.94
N ILE A 178 16.00 -14.74 16.80
CA ILE A 178 15.69 -14.72 18.25
C ILE A 178 16.13 -13.39 18.89
N GLN A 179 17.27 -12.85 18.48
CA GLN A 179 17.79 -11.60 19.02
C GLN A 179 16.88 -10.40 18.68
N ASN A 180 16.35 -10.38 17.45
CA ASN A 180 15.59 -9.25 16.91
C ASN A 180 14.08 -9.35 17.14
N LEU A 181 13.49 -10.54 17.10
CA LEU A 181 12.06 -10.72 17.25
C LEU A 181 11.66 -10.71 18.73
N LYS A 182 11.09 -9.60 19.18
CA LYS A 182 10.56 -9.45 20.54
C LYS A 182 9.10 -9.94 20.59
N PRO A 183 8.76 -11.01 21.34
CA PRO A 183 7.44 -11.64 21.27
C PRO A 183 6.24 -10.75 21.60
N LEU A 184 6.44 -9.69 22.38
CA LEU A 184 5.37 -8.77 22.81
C LEU A 184 5.34 -7.45 22.02
N GLU A 185 6.26 -7.27 21.07
CA GLU A 185 6.24 -6.12 20.18
C GLU A 185 5.34 -6.40 18.97
N ASN A 186 4.22 -5.67 18.92
CA ASN A 186 3.23 -5.77 17.84
C ASN A 186 3.65 -4.95 16.61
N ILE A 187 4.84 -5.23 16.09
CA ILE A 187 5.39 -4.59 14.89
C ILE A 187 5.71 -5.61 13.80
N PHE A 188 5.69 -5.14 12.55
CA PHE A 188 6.18 -5.91 11.43
C PHE A 188 7.69 -5.67 11.30
N ASN A 189 8.49 -6.68 11.60
CA ASN A 189 9.95 -6.56 11.58
C ASN A 189 10.49 -6.68 10.15
N ILE A 190 11.55 -5.93 9.85
CA ILE A 190 12.32 -6.05 8.61
C ILE A 190 13.74 -6.32 9.03
N ILE A 191 14.26 -7.49 8.69
CA ILE A 191 15.59 -7.92 9.11
C ILE A 191 16.42 -8.17 7.86
N THR A 192 17.54 -7.46 7.77
CA THR A 192 18.50 -7.71 6.72
C THR A 192 19.35 -8.91 7.09
N ILE A 193 19.36 -9.88 6.19
CA ILE A 193 20.30 -10.99 6.17
C ILE A 193 21.39 -10.66 5.15
#